data_AF-A0A2E3H7C4-F1
#
_entry.id   AF-A0A2E3H7C4-F1
#
_cell.length_a   1.000
_cell.length_b   1.000
_cell.length_c   1.000
_cell.angle_alpha   90.00
_cell.angle_beta   90.00
_cell.angle_gamma   90.00
#
_symmetry.space_group_name_H-M   'P 1'
#
loop_
_entity.id
_entity.type
_entity.pdbx_description
1 polymer ?
#
loop_
_entity_poly.entity_id
_entity_poly.type
_entity_poly.pdbx_seq_one_letter_code
_entity_poly.pdbx_strand_id
1 'polypeptide(L)'
;MMHVSPGLASCLLLTLLAASPAPARPAAIPAESVVVLYNSKQADSKSLAQHYAKARSIPGNNLVGLPMPASEEISRQQFEQQIRDPLRRIYDTRKWWERGNGANGLRQPVSIDRRILVTVRGVPSKIARTPGTIPPNQLKKRPFAPNPRGDEASVDSELCLLGIEGYDIAGQVTNPYFGQNVAIMNLPKANFLVVGRVDAPSTEICIRMIDDARAVEERGLWGMTYLDLARKGKGYEVGDQWLEKIASMNRKVGLSTVIDRHPDTYVTNYPMNDAALYFGWYSHHRNGPLLNEDFQFKRGAVAIHLHSYSAFELRNPDRRWCGPILAHGATATVGNVYEPFLALTHHLDVLHHRLLQGYTIGEASLMALPALSWQAVLLGDPLYRPFQTDLRVDLNERADRDYKALRHAQNQWGDDPGKLVPKLRTFANKANSGTVFEALGLLARENQEEEQAAAFFVAARDKFQNRSDRLRQDLHIMDVYRTAGNKETAILLLRKMKEDYSGLPETKAVVALLNILDPPSPPPVRLEPGNPGSR
;
A
#
# COMPACT_ATOMS: atom_id res chain seq x y z
N MET A 1 64.12 -33.10 48.25
CA MET A 1 63.92 -33.62 46.88
C MET A 1 62.43 -33.76 46.63
N MET A 2 62.01 -33.47 45.39
CA MET A 2 60.66 -33.58 44.83
C MET A 2 59.65 -32.48 45.17
N HIS A 3 59.72 -31.42 44.38
CA HIS A 3 58.54 -30.67 43.95
C HIS A 3 57.63 -31.58 43.12
N VAL A 4 56.35 -31.64 43.45
CA VAL A 4 55.29 -32.19 42.59
C VAL A 4 54.26 -31.08 42.38
N SER A 5 54.15 -30.59 41.15
CA SER A 5 53.06 -29.73 40.68
C SER A 5 52.16 -30.55 39.76
N PRO A 6 50.83 -30.61 39.97
CA PRO A 6 49.91 -31.11 38.96
C PRO A 6 49.48 -29.97 38.02
N GLY A 7 49.53 -30.27 36.72
CA GLY A 7 49.31 -29.32 35.63
C GLY A 7 47.91 -28.71 35.58
N LEU A 8 47.86 -27.41 35.29
CA LEU A 8 46.68 -26.74 34.77
C LEU A 8 46.50 -27.10 33.29
N ALA A 9 45.42 -27.83 33.00
CA ALA A 9 44.91 -27.99 31.65
C ALA A 9 44.35 -26.64 31.17
N SER A 10 45.06 -26.01 30.23
CA SER A 10 44.61 -24.79 29.57
C SER A 10 43.65 -25.15 28.43
N CYS A 11 42.35 -25.18 28.70
CA CYS A 11 41.31 -25.23 27.67
C CYS A 11 41.27 -23.89 26.92
N LEU A 12 41.80 -23.86 25.69
CA LEU A 12 41.50 -22.79 24.74
C LEU A 12 40.04 -22.93 24.29
N LEU A 13 39.13 -22.14 24.87
CA LEU A 13 37.82 -21.90 24.29
C LEU A 13 37.98 -20.94 23.11
N LEU A 14 38.01 -21.49 21.89
CA LEU A 14 37.77 -20.70 20.67
C LEU A 14 36.29 -20.30 20.67
N THR A 15 35.99 -19.08 21.09
CA THR A 15 34.70 -18.43 20.87
C THR A 15 34.55 -18.17 19.37
N LEU A 16 33.85 -19.06 18.67
CA LEU A 16 33.26 -18.78 17.37
C LEU A 16 32.28 -17.61 17.54
N LEU A 17 32.73 -16.39 17.24
CA LEU A 17 31.85 -15.28 16.91
C LEU A 17 31.05 -15.71 15.67
N ALA A 18 29.84 -16.20 15.90
CA ALA A 18 28.84 -16.29 14.84
C ALA A 18 28.62 -14.87 14.31
N ALA A 19 29.20 -14.58 13.16
CA ALA A 19 28.89 -13.37 12.42
C ALA A 19 27.39 -13.43 12.09
N SER A 20 26.57 -12.67 12.84
CA SER A 20 25.20 -12.40 12.45
C SER A 20 25.22 -11.95 10.99
N PRO A 21 24.43 -12.56 10.08
CA PRO A 21 24.39 -12.09 8.70
C PRO A 21 24.03 -10.61 8.74
N ALA A 22 24.91 -9.76 8.20
CA ALA A 22 24.64 -8.34 8.08
C ALA A 22 23.28 -8.17 7.38
N PRO A 23 22.40 -7.27 7.86
CA PRO A 23 21.09 -7.07 7.24
C PRO A 23 21.33 -6.74 5.77
N ALA A 24 20.84 -7.59 4.86
CA ALA A 24 20.96 -7.32 3.45
C ALA A 24 20.25 -5.99 3.17
N ARG A 25 20.97 -5.11 2.46
CA ARG A 25 20.57 -3.73 2.21
C ARG A 25 19.88 -3.64 0.85
N PRO A 26 19.02 -2.63 0.63
CA PRO A 26 18.55 -2.31 -0.71
C PRO A 26 19.73 -2.19 -1.67
N ALA A 27 19.56 -2.72 -2.88
CA ALA A 27 20.53 -2.57 -3.96
C ALA A 27 19.94 -1.70 -5.06
N ALA A 28 20.80 -1.00 -5.80
CA ALA A 28 20.39 -0.38 -7.04
C ALA A 28 19.86 -1.47 -8.00
N ILE A 29 18.77 -1.17 -8.71
CA ILE A 29 18.28 -2.01 -9.80
C ILE A 29 18.79 -1.38 -11.10
N PRO A 30 19.71 -2.03 -11.82
CA PRO A 30 20.23 -1.49 -13.06
C PRO A 30 19.14 -1.43 -14.12
N ALA A 31 19.12 -0.36 -14.93
CA ALA A 31 18.09 -0.15 -15.95
C ALA A 31 18.07 -1.27 -17.00
N GLU A 32 19.24 -1.87 -17.28
CA GLU A 32 19.38 -3.01 -18.15
C GLU A 32 18.70 -4.27 -17.62
N SER A 33 18.43 -4.41 -16.31
CA SER A 33 17.73 -5.57 -15.76
C SER A 33 16.20 -5.49 -15.89
N VAL A 34 15.68 -4.40 -16.47
CA VAL A 34 14.25 -4.08 -16.52
C VAL A 34 13.72 -4.26 -17.94
N VAL A 35 12.64 -5.02 -18.10
CA VAL A 35 11.91 -5.21 -19.36
C VAL A 35 10.56 -4.50 -19.28
N VAL A 36 10.14 -3.84 -20.35
CA VAL A 36 8.84 -3.17 -20.41
C VAL A 36 7.97 -3.84 -21.49
N LEU A 37 6.85 -4.42 -21.08
CA LEU A 37 5.87 -5.05 -21.94
C LEU A 37 4.73 -4.10 -22.26
N TYR A 38 4.45 -3.89 -23.55
CA TYR A 38 3.34 -3.07 -24.02
C TYR A 38 2.50 -3.77 -25.09
N ASN A 39 1.26 -3.31 -25.27
CA ASN A 39 0.37 -3.81 -26.31
C ASN A 39 0.70 -3.14 -27.64
N SER A 40 1.26 -3.89 -28.59
CA SER A 40 1.68 -3.35 -29.87
C SER A 40 0.52 -2.93 -30.79
N LYS A 41 -0.72 -3.33 -30.46
CA LYS A 41 -1.94 -2.90 -31.16
C LYS A 41 -2.48 -1.55 -30.67
N GLN A 42 -1.90 -0.98 -29.61
CA GLN A 42 -2.33 0.30 -29.05
C GLN A 42 -1.19 1.32 -29.06
N ALA A 43 -1.37 2.42 -29.80
CA ALA A 43 -0.38 3.49 -29.90
C ALA A 43 -0.04 4.09 -28.52
N ASP A 44 -1.05 4.37 -27.70
CA ASP A 44 -0.87 4.95 -26.36
C ASP A 44 -0.08 4.02 -25.43
N SER A 45 -0.26 2.70 -25.54
CA SER A 45 0.50 1.71 -24.77
C SER A 45 1.99 1.77 -25.13
N LYS A 46 2.29 1.87 -26.44
CA LYS A 46 3.67 2.04 -26.93
C LYS A 46 4.29 3.36 -26.45
N SER A 47 3.55 4.47 -26.58
CA SER A 47 4.01 5.80 -26.13
C SER A 47 4.30 5.82 -24.63
N LEU A 48 3.44 5.20 -23.81
CA LEU A 48 3.65 5.09 -22.37
C LEU A 48 4.89 4.25 -22.03
N ALA A 49 5.11 3.12 -22.71
CA ALA A 49 6.32 2.32 -22.52
C ALA A 49 7.60 3.08 -22.88
N GLN A 50 7.57 3.88 -23.95
CA GLN A 50 8.69 4.74 -24.34
C GLN A 50 8.93 5.85 -23.32
N HIS A 51 7.87 6.47 -22.79
CA HIS A 51 7.98 7.47 -21.71
C HIS A 51 8.63 6.86 -20.47
N TYR A 52 8.15 5.70 -20.02
CA TYR A 52 8.70 5.00 -18.88
C TYR A 52 10.17 4.63 -19.07
N ALA A 53 10.52 4.06 -20.23
CA ALA A 53 11.89 3.71 -20.54
C ALA A 53 12.80 4.93 -20.56
N LYS A 54 12.36 6.06 -21.10
CA LYS A 54 13.12 7.32 -21.04
C LYS A 54 13.32 7.79 -19.60
N ALA A 55 12.27 7.81 -18.78
CA ALA A 55 12.33 8.27 -17.40
C ALA A 55 13.28 7.44 -16.50
N ARG A 56 13.42 6.15 -16.81
CA ARG A 56 14.27 5.19 -16.08
C ARG A 56 15.56 4.79 -16.81
N SER A 57 15.86 5.43 -17.94
CA SER A 57 17.02 5.10 -18.79
C SER A 57 17.07 3.61 -19.20
N ILE A 58 15.91 2.99 -19.40
CA ILE A 58 15.80 1.57 -19.79
C ILE A 58 16.21 1.45 -21.27
N PRO A 59 17.12 0.50 -21.60
CA PRO A 59 17.56 0.29 -22.98
C PRO A 59 16.40 -0.01 -23.94
N GLY A 60 16.44 0.54 -25.16
CA GLY A 60 15.36 0.36 -26.14
C GLY A 60 15.13 -1.10 -26.55
N ASN A 61 16.18 -1.93 -26.53
CA ASN A 61 16.08 -3.38 -26.74
C ASN A 61 15.34 -4.10 -25.60
N ASN A 62 15.14 -3.48 -24.43
CA ASN A 62 14.33 -4.02 -23.35
C ASN A 62 12.83 -3.64 -23.47
N LEU A 63 12.44 -2.85 -24.48
CA LEU A 63 11.03 -2.65 -24.82
C LEU A 63 10.52 -3.84 -25.64
N VAL A 64 9.42 -4.44 -25.20
CA VAL A 64 8.80 -5.60 -25.84
C VAL A 64 7.34 -5.28 -26.18
N GLY A 65 7.05 -5.16 -27.48
CA GLY A 65 5.69 -5.02 -27.98
C GLY A 65 5.13 -6.35 -28.43
N LEU A 66 4.01 -6.78 -27.87
CA LEU A 66 3.29 -7.97 -28.32
C LEU A 66 1.85 -7.61 -28.74
N PRO A 67 1.31 -8.22 -29.81
CA PRO A 67 -0.08 -8.03 -30.18
C PRO A 67 -0.99 -8.78 -29.21
N MET A 68 -1.85 -8.07 -28.49
CA MET A 68 -2.78 -8.65 -27.51
C MET A 68 -4.14 -7.92 -27.51
N PRO A 69 -5.20 -8.49 -26.92
CA PRO A 69 -6.52 -7.86 -26.88
C PRO A 69 -6.49 -6.55 -26.09
N ALA A 70 -7.45 -5.66 -26.39
CA ALA A 70 -7.62 -4.39 -25.67
C ALA A 70 -8.42 -4.54 -24.35
N SER A 71 -9.06 -5.69 -24.14
CA SER A 71 -9.85 -5.97 -22.94
C SER A 71 -8.95 -6.14 -21.71
N GLU A 72 -9.44 -5.68 -20.55
CA GLU A 72 -8.74 -5.90 -19.28
C GLU A 72 -8.70 -7.38 -18.88
N GLU A 73 -9.73 -8.12 -19.26
CA GLU A 73 -9.87 -9.55 -19.01
C GLU A 73 -9.73 -10.33 -20.32
N ILE A 74 -8.95 -11.39 -20.28
CA ILE A 74 -8.68 -12.29 -21.40
C ILE A 74 -8.83 -13.74 -20.97
N SER A 75 -9.03 -14.65 -21.92
CA SER A 75 -9.01 -16.09 -21.61
C SER A 75 -7.59 -16.57 -21.28
N ARG A 76 -7.49 -17.68 -20.55
CA ARG A 76 -6.23 -18.40 -20.32
C ARG A 76 -5.47 -18.65 -21.63
N GLN A 77 -6.15 -19.18 -22.65
CA GLN A 77 -5.56 -19.42 -23.96
C GLN A 77 -4.98 -18.16 -24.62
N GLN A 78 -5.69 -17.02 -24.54
CA GLN A 78 -5.19 -15.75 -25.07
C GLN A 78 -3.93 -15.29 -24.34
N PHE A 79 -3.90 -15.40 -23.00
CA PHE A 79 -2.71 -15.07 -22.22
C PHE A 79 -1.51 -15.93 -22.64
N GLU A 80 -1.70 -17.24 -22.74
CA GLU A 80 -0.64 -18.18 -23.10
C GLU A 80 -0.08 -17.89 -24.50
N GLN A 81 -0.95 -17.85 -25.50
CA GLN A 81 -0.56 -17.77 -26.91
C GLN A 81 -0.08 -16.37 -27.33
N GLN A 82 -0.63 -15.30 -26.74
CA GLN A 82 -0.39 -13.92 -27.19
C GLN A 82 0.56 -13.15 -26.28
N ILE A 83 0.76 -13.59 -25.03
CA ILE A 83 1.60 -12.90 -24.05
C ILE A 83 2.71 -13.82 -23.53
N ARG A 84 2.37 -14.87 -22.77
CA ARG A 84 3.33 -15.71 -22.04
C ARG A 84 4.36 -16.37 -22.97
N ASP A 85 3.89 -17.14 -23.94
CA ASP A 85 4.77 -17.96 -24.77
C ASP A 85 5.61 -17.11 -25.76
N PRO A 86 5.06 -16.05 -26.41
CA PRO A 86 5.89 -15.10 -27.15
C PRO A 86 6.93 -14.37 -26.28
N LEU A 87 6.56 -13.92 -25.08
CA LEU A 87 7.50 -13.23 -24.19
C LEU A 87 8.61 -14.17 -23.71
N ARG A 88 8.26 -15.42 -23.34
CA ARG A 88 9.24 -16.45 -22.97
C ARG A 88 10.23 -16.72 -24.10
N ARG A 89 9.77 -16.84 -25.36
CA ARG A 89 10.64 -16.99 -26.54
C ARG A 89 11.57 -15.79 -26.74
N ILE A 90 11.12 -14.58 -26.41
CA ILE A 90 11.98 -13.38 -26.48
C ILE A 90 13.09 -13.45 -25.44
N TYR A 91 12.78 -13.84 -24.19
CA TYR A 91 13.79 -14.04 -23.16
C TYR A 91 14.83 -15.11 -23.56
N ASP A 92 14.38 -16.20 -24.19
CA ASP A 92 15.28 -17.24 -24.72
C ASP A 92 16.19 -16.70 -25.83
N THR A 93 15.58 -16.10 -26.85
CA THR A 93 16.29 -15.63 -28.05
C THR A 93 17.30 -14.54 -27.71
N ARG A 94 16.96 -13.67 -26.75
CA ARG A 94 17.84 -12.59 -26.29
C ARG A 94 18.80 -13.00 -25.18
N LYS A 95 18.75 -14.27 -24.75
CA LYS A 95 19.58 -14.82 -23.66
C LYS A 95 19.49 -13.97 -22.39
N TRP A 96 18.28 -13.57 -22.02
CA TRP A 96 18.01 -12.80 -20.81
C TRP A 96 17.91 -13.64 -19.54
N TRP A 97 17.93 -14.96 -19.73
CA TRP A 97 18.06 -15.98 -18.70
C TRP A 97 18.78 -17.19 -19.29
N GLU A 98 19.12 -18.15 -18.43
CA GLU A 98 19.38 -19.53 -18.82
C GLU A 98 18.37 -20.42 -18.11
N ARG A 99 17.84 -21.44 -18.81
CA ARG A 99 16.87 -22.38 -18.25
C ARG A 99 17.44 -23.78 -18.14
N GLY A 100 17.07 -24.45 -17.06
CA GLY A 100 17.38 -25.85 -16.80
C GLY A 100 16.24 -26.52 -16.03
N ASN A 101 16.47 -27.75 -15.56
CA ASN A 101 15.51 -28.43 -14.70
C ASN A 101 15.72 -28.02 -13.24
N GLY A 102 14.65 -27.62 -12.57
CA GLY A 102 14.62 -27.33 -11.16
C GLY A 102 14.69 -28.57 -10.29
N ALA A 103 14.82 -28.37 -8.97
CA ALA A 103 14.77 -29.47 -8.00
C ALA A 103 13.43 -30.22 -8.01
N ASN A 104 12.36 -29.56 -8.46
CA ASN A 104 11.02 -30.12 -8.67
C ASN A 104 10.84 -30.79 -10.05
N GLY A 105 11.90 -30.88 -10.87
CA GLY A 105 11.85 -31.43 -12.22
C GLY A 105 11.22 -30.50 -13.26
N LEU A 106 10.67 -29.35 -12.87
CA LEU A 106 10.09 -28.39 -13.80
C LEU A 106 11.20 -27.63 -14.54
N ARG A 107 10.98 -27.33 -15.82
CA ARG A 107 11.87 -26.45 -16.56
C ARG A 107 11.68 -25.02 -16.07
N GLN A 108 12.77 -24.38 -15.64
CA GLN A 108 12.75 -23.05 -15.02
C GLN A 108 14.05 -22.29 -15.24
N PRO A 109 14.10 -20.96 -14.98
CA PRO A 109 15.34 -20.22 -15.00
C PRO A 109 16.29 -20.69 -13.88
N VAL A 110 17.56 -20.87 -14.23
CA VAL A 110 18.66 -21.12 -13.29
C VAL A 110 19.50 -19.86 -13.06
N SER A 111 19.47 -18.93 -14.02
CA SER A 111 20.03 -17.58 -13.97
C SER A 111 19.09 -16.62 -14.70
N ILE A 112 18.95 -15.39 -14.20
CA ILE A 112 18.10 -14.35 -14.81
C ILE A 112 18.85 -13.01 -14.75
N ASP A 113 19.08 -12.42 -15.92
CA ASP A 113 19.69 -11.09 -16.08
C ASP A 113 18.63 -9.99 -16.07
N ARG A 114 17.46 -10.27 -16.64
CA ARG A 114 16.30 -9.37 -16.66
C ARG A 114 15.31 -9.76 -15.57
N ARG A 115 15.54 -9.29 -14.34
CA ARG A 115 14.77 -9.71 -13.16
C ARG A 115 13.48 -8.92 -12.93
N ILE A 116 13.34 -7.76 -13.57
CA ILE A 116 12.17 -6.89 -13.42
C ILE A 116 11.39 -6.83 -14.72
N LEU A 117 10.08 -7.04 -14.64
CA LEU A 117 9.16 -6.88 -15.75
C LEU A 117 8.11 -5.84 -15.40
N VAL A 118 7.97 -4.83 -16.25
CA VAL A 118 6.99 -3.76 -16.11
C VAL A 118 5.95 -3.91 -17.20
N THR A 119 4.70 -4.16 -16.82
CA THR A 119 3.58 -4.06 -17.75
C THR A 119 3.08 -2.61 -17.78
N VAL A 120 2.62 -2.13 -18.92
CA VAL A 120 2.02 -0.78 -19.02
C VAL A 120 0.56 -0.85 -19.45
N ARG A 121 -0.17 0.25 -19.21
CA ARG A 121 -1.54 0.43 -19.69
C ARG A 121 -1.71 -0.05 -21.13
N GLY A 122 -2.72 -0.89 -21.34
CA GLY A 122 -2.99 -1.56 -22.61
C GLY A 122 -2.65 -3.06 -22.61
N VAL A 123 -1.80 -3.52 -21.69
CA VAL A 123 -1.63 -4.94 -21.38
C VAL A 123 -2.84 -5.41 -20.54
N PRO A 124 -3.52 -6.53 -20.85
CA PRO A 124 -4.58 -7.09 -20.02
C PRO A 124 -4.11 -7.32 -18.57
N SER A 125 -5.00 -7.17 -17.59
CA SER A 125 -4.69 -7.31 -16.17
C SER A 125 -5.23 -8.60 -15.55
N LYS A 126 -6.23 -9.22 -16.19
CA LYS A 126 -6.96 -10.38 -15.65
C LYS A 126 -6.99 -11.54 -16.63
N ILE A 127 -6.85 -12.74 -16.08
CA ILE A 127 -7.10 -13.99 -16.79
C ILE A 127 -8.39 -14.57 -16.24
N ALA A 128 -9.39 -14.69 -17.09
CA ALA A 128 -10.67 -15.27 -16.75
C ALA A 128 -10.52 -16.75 -16.43
N ARG A 129 -11.30 -17.20 -15.44
CA ARG A 129 -11.47 -18.60 -15.11
C ARG A 129 -11.90 -19.40 -16.34
N THR A 130 -11.29 -20.56 -16.56
CA THR A 130 -11.69 -21.46 -17.65
C THR A 130 -13.13 -21.95 -17.40
N PRO A 131 -14.08 -21.78 -18.34
CA PRO A 131 -15.49 -22.10 -18.11
C PRO A 131 -15.74 -23.53 -17.58
N GLY A 132 -14.97 -24.51 -18.05
CA GLY A 132 -15.08 -25.91 -17.62
C GLY A 132 -14.61 -26.18 -16.18
N THR A 133 -13.86 -25.26 -15.56
CA THR A 133 -13.39 -25.37 -14.16
C THR A 133 -14.35 -24.70 -13.17
N ILE A 134 -15.41 -24.03 -13.67
CA ILE A 134 -16.38 -23.31 -12.85
C ILE A 134 -17.40 -24.32 -12.27
N PRO A 135 -17.52 -24.44 -10.93
CA PRO A 135 -18.54 -25.27 -10.32
C PRO A 135 -19.96 -24.82 -10.74
N PRO A 136 -20.90 -25.75 -11.00
CA PRO A 136 -22.25 -25.40 -11.47
C PRO A 136 -23.00 -24.42 -10.55
N ASN A 137 -22.77 -24.50 -9.23
CA ASN A 137 -23.38 -23.61 -8.24
C ASN A 137 -22.73 -22.20 -8.18
N GLN A 138 -21.64 -21.97 -8.91
CA GLN A 138 -20.94 -20.69 -8.96
C GLN A 138 -21.24 -19.89 -10.22
N LEU A 139 -21.74 -20.51 -11.30
CA LEU A 139 -21.98 -19.87 -12.63
C LEU A 139 -22.85 -18.60 -12.62
N LYS A 140 -23.59 -18.31 -11.56
CA LYS A 140 -24.42 -17.09 -11.43
C LYS A 140 -23.85 -16.05 -10.46
N LYS A 141 -22.73 -16.33 -9.79
CA LYS A 141 -22.12 -15.44 -8.79
C LYS A 141 -21.10 -14.52 -9.44
N ARG A 142 -21.03 -13.24 -9.10
CA ARG A 142 -19.96 -12.39 -9.62
C ARG A 142 -18.66 -12.61 -8.81
N PRO A 143 -17.48 -12.86 -9.43
CA PRO A 143 -17.20 -13.17 -10.83
C PRO A 143 -16.22 -14.37 -11.03
N PHE A 144 -16.31 -15.57 -10.47
CA PHE A 144 -17.38 -16.36 -9.86
C PHE A 144 -16.80 -17.09 -8.64
N ALA A 145 -17.15 -16.61 -7.43
CA ALA A 145 -16.92 -17.15 -6.06
C ALA A 145 -15.61 -17.92 -5.73
N PRO A 146 -15.02 -17.70 -4.53
CA PRO A 146 -13.76 -18.35 -4.15
C PRO A 146 -13.79 -19.87 -4.32
N ASN A 147 -12.92 -20.38 -5.18
CA ASN A 147 -12.56 -21.78 -5.25
C ASN A 147 -11.03 -21.85 -5.26
N PRO A 148 -10.40 -22.49 -4.26
CA PRO A 148 -8.94 -22.59 -4.19
C PRO A 148 -8.32 -23.39 -5.34
N ARG A 149 -9.12 -24.01 -6.22
CA ARG A 149 -8.69 -24.69 -7.45
C ARG A 149 -9.09 -23.96 -8.74
N GLY A 150 -9.51 -22.71 -8.64
CA GLY A 150 -9.76 -21.86 -9.80
C GLY A 150 -8.45 -21.52 -10.52
N ASP A 151 -8.53 -21.32 -11.84
CA ASP A 151 -7.40 -20.93 -12.69
C ASP A 151 -7.51 -19.47 -13.14
N GLU A 152 -8.38 -18.66 -12.53
CA GLU A 152 -8.35 -17.21 -12.67
C GLU A 152 -7.17 -16.60 -11.91
N ALA A 153 -6.51 -15.63 -12.52
CA ALA A 153 -5.35 -14.98 -11.92
C ALA A 153 -5.19 -13.55 -12.45
N SER A 154 -4.35 -12.75 -11.79
CA SER A 154 -3.80 -11.56 -12.42
C SER A 154 -2.75 -11.96 -13.45
N VAL A 155 -2.72 -11.23 -14.57
CA VAL A 155 -1.69 -11.40 -15.60
C VAL A 155 -0.30 -11.20 -14.99
N ASP A 156 -0.16 -10.23 -14.09
CA ASP A 156 1.09 -9.87 -13.44
C ASP A 156 1.63 -11.01 -12.55
N SER A 157 0.76 -11.66 -11.77
CA SER A 157 1.13 -12.79 -10.89
C SER A 157 1.59 -14.02 -11.68
N GLU A 158 1.00 -14.26 -12.86
CA GLU A 158 1.40 -15.32 -13.79
C GLU A 158 2.72 -14.98 -14.49
N LEU A 159 2.93 -13.70 -14.82
CA LEU A 159 4.19 -13.22 -15.40
C LEU A 159 5.36 -13.30 -14.41
N CYS A 160 5.12 -13.30 -13.09
CA CYS A 160 6.17 -13.61 -12.11
C CYS A 160 6.76 -15.01 -12.35
N LEU A 161 5.95 -15.95 -12.85
CA LEU A 161 6.33 -17.33 -13.14
C LEU A 161 6.67 -17.56 -14.62
N LEU A 162 6.88 -16.50 -15.41
CA LEU A 162 7.06 -16.56 -16.88
C LEU A 162 8.02 -17.67 -17.35
N GLY A 163 9.14 -17.84 -16.63
CA GLY A 163 10.18 -18.79 -16.99
C GLY A 163 9.93 -20.24 -16.55
N ILE A 164 8.92 -20.50 -15.72
CA ILE A 164 8.63 -21.82 -15.15
C ILE A 164 7.55 -22.49 -16.03
N GLU A 165 7.81 -23.71 -16.48
CA GLU A 165 6.89 -24.49 -17.30
C GLU A 165 6.32 -25.68 -16.50
N GLY A 166 5.01 -25.94 -16.66
CA GLY A 166 4.36 -27.11 -16.09
C GLY A 166 4.02 -27.02 -14.59
N TYR A 167 3.99 -25.82 -14.00
CA TYR A 167 3.42 -25.64 -12.66
C TYR A 167 1.88 -25.82 -12.70
N ASP A 168 1.30 -26.17 -11.57
CA ASP A 168 -0.16 -26.26 -11.44
C ASP A 168 -0.79 -24.87 -11.49
N ILE A 169 -1.66 -24.65 -12.47
CA ILE A 169 -2.39 -23.39 -12.65
C ILE A 169 -3.70 -23.37 -11.84
N ALA A 170 -4.10 -24.50 -11.25
CA ALA A 170 -5.25 -24.56 -10.37
C ALA A 170 -4.86 -24.09 -8.96
N GLY A 171 -5.34 -22.91 -8.57
CA GLY A 171 -5.00 -22.30 -7.30
C GLY A 171 -3.71 -21.49 -7.33
N GLN A 172 -3.13 -21.33 -6.15
CA GLN A 172 -1.95 -20.50 -5.92
C GLN A 172 -0.64 -21.29 -5.91
N VAL A 173 0.43 -20.62 -6.32
CA VAL A 173 1.82 -21.08 -6.16
C VAL A 173 2.48 -20.30 -5.04
N THR A 174 3.24 -20.96 -4.17
CA THR A 174 3.99 -20.26 -3.11
C THR A 174 5.00 -19.28 -3.71
N ASN A 175 4.97 -18.03 -3.25
CA ASN A 175 5.98 -17.05 -3.63
C ASN A 175 7.29 -17.30 -2.85
N PRO A 176 8.40 -17.70 -3.51
CA PRO A 176 9.68 -17.92 -2.82
C PRO A 176 10.30 -16.63 -2.25
N TYR A 177 9.86 -15.46 -2.69
CA TYR A 177 10.33 -14.17 -2.19
C TYR A 177 9.56 -13.66 -0.97
N PHE A 178 8.45 -14.30 -0.62
CA PHE A 178 7.65 -13.90 0.53
C PHE A 178 8.48 -13.97 1.82
N GLY A 179 8.41 -12.92 2.63
CA GLY A 179 9.12 -12.82 3.91
C GLY A 179 10.63 -12.62 3.78
N GLN A 180 11.21 -12.68 2.57
CA GLN A 180 12.62 -12.41 2.35
C GLN A 180 12.97 -10.97 2.73
N ASN A 181 14.25 -10.74 3.00
CA ASN A 181 14.80 -9.41 3.28
C ASN A 181 16.16 -9.29 2.59
N VAL A 182 16.19 -9.52 1.28
CA VAL A 182 17.38 -9.42 0.43
C VAL A 182 16.98 -8.83 -0.90
N ALA A 183 17.75 -7.87 -1.42
CA ALA A 183 17.45 -7.25 -2.71
C ALA A 183 17.42 -8.29 -3.84
N ILE A 184 16.52 -8.11 -4.82
CA ILE A 184 16.28 -9.10 -5.87
C ILE A 184 17.52 -9.38 -6.72
N MET A 185 18.37 -8.36 -6.91
CA MET A 185 19.63 -8.50 -7.65
C MET A 185 20.65 -9.36 -6.90
N ASN A 186 20.54 -9.44 -5.57
CA ASN A 186 21.43 -10.21 -4.70
C ASN A 186 20.83 -11.55 -4.29
N LEU A 187 19.57 -11.83 -4.63
CA LEU A 187 18.92 -13.10 -4.31
C LEU A 187 19.50 -14.23 -5.17
N PRO A 188 20.18 -15.24 -4.58
CA PRO A 188 20.73 -16.35 -5.34
C PRO A 188 19.60 -17.26 -5.82
N LYS A 189 19.76 -17.83 -7.03
CA LYS A 189 18.83 -18.81 -7.62
C LYS A 189 17.38 -18.31 -7.75
N ALA A 190 17.17 -17.00 -7.91
CA ALA A 190 15.86 -16.46 -8.25
C ALA A 190 15.40 -17.04 -9.61
N ASN A 191 14.26 -17.73 -9.61
CA ASN A 191 13.65 -18.36 -10.78
C ASN A 191 12.34 -17.65 -11.21
N PHE A 192 12.03 -16.52 -10.58
CA PHE A 192 10.84 -15.70 -10.80
C PHE A 192 11.24 -14.27 -11.19
N LEU A 193 10.29 -13.52 -11.72
CA LEU A 193 10.43 -12.09 -12.01
C LEU A 193 9.72 -11.24 -10.96
N VAL A 194 10.27 -10.07 -10.66
CA VAL A 194 9.52 -9.01 -9.97
C VAL A 194 8.68 -8.29 -11.01
N VAL A 195 7.35 -8.43 -10.92
CA VAL A 195 6.41 -7.82 -11.87
C VAL A 195 5.69 -6.66 -11.22
N GLY A 196 5.65 -5.53 -11.91
CA GLY A 196 4.81 -4.38 -11.55
C GLY A 196 4.13 -3.79 -12.78
N ARG A 197 3.11 -2.98 -12.55
CA ARG A 197 2.27 -2.44 -13.61
C ARG A 197 2.15 -0.93 -13.51
N VAL A 198 2.55 -0.21 -14.55
CA VAL A 198 2.20 1.20 -14.72
C VAL A 198 0.86 1.28 -15.44
N ASP A 199 -0.23 1.28 -14.67
CA ASP A 199 -1.59 1.29 -15.19
C ASP A 199 -2.58 1.94 -14.22
N ALA A 200 -3.57 2.62 -14.76
CA ALA A 200 -4.53 3.47 -14.03
C ALA A 200 -5.78 3.74 -14.90
N PRO A 201 -6.82 4.45 -14.40
CA PRO A 201 -7.99 4.76 -15.21
C PRO A 201 -7.67 5.41 -16.57
N SER A 202 -6.67 6.29 -16.63
CA SER A 202 -6.25 7.00 -17.85
C SER A 202 -4.73 6.95 -18.08
N THR A 203 -4.30 7.26 -19.31
CA THR A 203 -2.88 7.33 -19.69
C THR A 203 -2.16 8.49 -18.98
N GLU A 204 -2.86 9.61 -18.77
CA GLU A 204 -2.35 10.80 -18.10
C GLU A 204 -1.98 10.49 -16.64
N ILE A 205 -2.81 9.71 -15.95
CA ILE A 205 -2.52 9.25 -14.59
C ILE A 205 -1.27 8.35 -14.60
N CYS A 206 -1.12 7.46 -15.59
CA CYS A 206 0.06 6.60 -15.72
C CYS A 206 1.35 7.42 -15.88
N ILE A 207 1.32 8.45 -16.73
CA ILE A 207 2.46 9.37 -16.92
C ILE A 207 2.76 10.10 -15.60
N ARG A 208 1.73 10.65 -14.95
CA ARG A 208 1.87 11.32 -13.64
C ARG A 208 2.51 10.40 -12.59
N MET A 209 2.09 9.14 -12.49
CA MET A 209 2.66 8.17 -11.55
C MET A 209 4.17 7.97 -11.77
N ILE A 210 4.62 7.91 -13.02
CA ILE A 210 6.06 7.79 -13.35
C ILE A 210 6.81 9.06 -12.91
N ASP A 211 6.28 10.23 -13.26
CA ASP A 211 6.93 11.51 -13.01
C ASP A 211 6.95 11.84 -11.50
N ASP A 212 5.91 11.47 -10.77
CA ASP A 212 5.84 11.59 -9.31
C ASP A 212 6.85 10.69 -8.62
N ALA A 213 6.98 9.43 -9.04
CA ALA A 213 7.97 8.51 -8.49
C ALA A 213 9.39 9.08 -8.63
N ARG A 214 9.73 9.61 -9.81
CA ARG A 214 11.05 10.22 -10.07
C ARG A 214 11.27 11.48 -9.22
N ALA A 215 10.28 12.36 -9.13
CA ALA A 215 10.41 13.60 -8.38
C ALA A 215 10.54 13.36 -6.86
N VAL A 216 9.83 12.35 -6.33
CA VAL A 216 9.87 12.05 -4.90
C VAL A 216 11.12 11.27 -4.51
N GLU A 217 11.67 10.43 -5.37
CA GLU A 217 12.96 9.78 -5.12
C GLU A 217 14.08 10.77 -4.81
N GLU A 218 14.08 11.97 -5.40
CA GLU A 218 15.11 12.99 -5.16
C GLU A 218 14.98 13.69 -3.79
N ARG A 219 13.77 13.75 -3.22
CA ARG A 219 13.46 14.59 -2.04
C ARG A 219 12.97 13.82 -0.83
N GLY A 220 12.56 12.57 -1.04
CA GLY A 220 11.87 11.72 -0.07
C GLY A 220 10.37 11.96 -0.01
N LEU A 221 9.63 10.92 0.34
CA LEU A 221 8.21 11.01 0.65
C LEU A 221 8.02 11.46 2.11
N TRP A 222 7.46 12.65 2.28
CA TRP A 222 7.20 13.24 3.60
C TRP A 222 5.72 13.58 3.76
N GLY A 223 5.09 13.22 4.87
CA GLY A 223 3.68 13.56 5.09
C GLY A 223 3.06 12.78 6.23
N MET A 224 1.74 12.81 6.27
CA MET A 224 0.92 12.05 7.21
C MET A 224 0.72 10.61 6.73
N THR A 225 0.62 9.70 7.69
CA THR A 225 0.08 8.36 7.49
C THR A 225 -1.34 8.29 8.05
N TYR A 226 -2.26 7.70 7.29
CA TYR A 226 -3.64 7.46 7.71
C TYR A 226 -3.92 5.96 7.72
N LEU A 227 -4.35 5.45 8.88
CA LEU A 227 -4.69 4.05 9.10
C LEU A 227 -6.17 3.94 9.44
N ASP A 228 -6.88 3.09 8.70
CA ASP A 228 -8.32 2.90 8.81
C ASP A 228 -8.59 1.43 9.14
N LEU A 229 -8.74 1.12 10.43
CA LEU A 229 -8.95 -0.25 10.92
C LEU A 229 -10.41 -0.66 10.72
N ALA A 230 -10.64 -1.96 10.48
CA ALA A 230 -12.01 -2.43 10.27
C ALA A 230 -12.77 -2.57 11.58
N ARG A 231 -12.15 -3.19 12.61
CA ARG A 231 -12.80 -3.49 13.90
C ARG A 231 -14.14 -4.24 13.78
N LYS A 232 -14.26 -5.12 12.77
CA LYS A 232 -15.49 -5.90 12.47
C LYS A 232 -15.50 -7.32 13.08
N GLY A 233 -14.62 -7.62 14.03
CA GLY A 233 -14.59 -8.90 14.76
C GLY A 233 -13.73 -10.00 14.13
N LYS A 234 -13.96 -11.26 14.53
CA LYS A 234 -13.07 -12.43 14.39
C LYS A 234 -12.58 -12.82 12.97
N GLY A 235 -13.08 -12.21 11.90
CA GLY A 235 -12.59 -12.41 10.54
C GLY A 235 -11.61 -11.34 10.03
N TYR A 236 -11.46 -10.24 10.79
CA TYR A 236 -10.76 -9.03 10.36
C TYR A 236 -9.48 -8.76 11.16
N GLU A 237 -9.26 -9.53 12.23
CA GLU A 237 -8.20 -9.32 13.22
C GLU A 237 -6.80 -9.32 12.61
N VAL A 238 -6.54 -10.20 11.64
CA VAL A 238 -5.22 -10.28 10.97
C VAL A 238 -4.92 -8.99 10.22
N GLY A 239 -5.91 -8.43 9.51
CA GLY A 239 -5.77 -7.15 8.81
C GLY A 239 -5.58 -5.99 9.80
N ASP A 240 -6.39 -5.95 10.87
CA ASP A 240 -6.24 -4.94 11.94
C ASP A 240 -4.85 -5.02 12.58
N GLN A 241 -4.32 -6.23 12.82
CA GLN A 241 -2.98 -6.45 13.37
C GLN A 241 -1.87 -5.94 12.44
N TRP A 242 -2.03 -6.06 11.12
CA TRP A 242 -1.08 -5.47 10.17
C TRP A 242 -1.05 -3.94 10.29
N LEU A 243 -2.22 -3.31 10.40
CA LEU A 243 -2.30 -1.85 10.54
C LEU A 243 -1.74 -1.37 11.90
N GLU A 244 -2.01 -2.08 13.00
CA GLU A 244 -1.43 -1.74 14.31
C GLU A 244 0.12 -1.89 14.32
N LYS A 245 0.67 -2.88 13.61
CA LYS A 245 2.12 -2.98 13.43
C LYS A 245 2.68 -1.81 12.61
N ILE A 246 1.95 -1.33 11.59
CA ILE A 246 2.32 -0.11 10.86
C ILE A 246 2.36 1.09 11.80
N ALA A 247 1.36 1.28 12.65
CA ALA A 247 1.38 2.33 13.67
C ALA A 247 2.62 2.26 14.57
N SER A 248 2.93 1.05 15.08
CA SER A 248 4.13 0.84 15.92
C SER A 248 5.44 1.16 15.19
N MET A 249 5.56 0.76 13.92
CA MET A 249 6.73 1.10 13.09
C MET A 249 6.83 2.61 12.85
N ASN A 250 5.71 3.26 12.52
CA ASN A 250 5.64 4.69 12.27
C ASN A 250 6.07 5.50 13.47
N ARG A 251 5.61 5.14 14.68
CA ARG A 251 6.05 5.75 15.93
C ARG A 251 7.56 5.66 16.09
N LYS A 252 8.14 4.47 15.94
CA LYS A 252 9.60 4.25 16.10
C LYS A 252 10.42 5.11 15.15
N VAL A 253 9.91 5.34 13.96
CA VAL A 253 10.62 6.07 12.92
C VAL A 253 10.18 7.52 12.80
N GLY A 254 9.21 8.02 13.56
CA GLY A 254 8.80 9.43 13.56
C GLY A 254 7.93 9.83 12.37
N LEU A 255 7.08 8.91 11.90
CA LEU A 255 5.99 9.22 10.96
C LEU A 255 4.72 9.56 11.72
N SER A 256 4.23 10.78 11.51
CA SER A 256 2.94 11.21 12.07
C SER A 256 1.81 10.35 11.51
N THR A 257 1.00 9.75 12.40
CA THR A 257 0.01 8.75 12.02
C THR A 257 -1.33 9.04 12.67
N VAL A 258 -2.37 9.25 11.85
CA VAL A 258 -3.76 9.23 12.29
C VAL A 258 -4.27 7.80 12.21
N ILE A 259 -4.87 7.31 13.29
CA ILE A 259 -5.37 5.93 13.38
C ILE A 259 -6.85 5.98 13.72
N ASP A 260 -7.69 5.61 12.76
CA ASP A 260 -9.10 5.39 13.01
C ASP A 260 -9.30 3.96 13.55
N ARG A 261 -9.86 3.87 14.75
CA ARG A 261 -10.14 2.61 15.45
C ARG A 261 -11.65 2.38 15.63
N HIS A 262 -12.49 3.07 14.87
CA HIS A 262 -13.93 2.85 14.87
C HIS A 262 -14.33 1.79 13.83
N PRO A 263 -15.46 1.09 14.03
CA PRO A 263 -15.97 0.14 13.03
C PRO A 263 -16.51 0.83 11.76
N ASP A 264 -16.82 2.12 11.87
CA ASP A 264 -17.13 2.99 10.75
C ASP A 264 -15.78 3.41 10.16
N THR A 265 -15.44 2.91 8.96
CA THR A 265 -14.26 3.41 8.21
C THR A 265 -14.30 4.93 8.12
N TYR A 266 -13.18 5.60 7.80
CA TYR A 266 -13.15 7.05 7.59
C TYR A 266 -14.42 7.57 6.89
N VAL A 267 -15.14 8.44 7.59
CA VAL A 267 -16.45 8.94 7.15
C VAL A 267 -16.33 9.83 5.91
N THR A 268 -17.42 9.95 5.16
CA THR A 268 -17.52 10.75 3.93
C THR A 268 -16.84 12.12 4.07
N ASN A 269 -15.91 12.42 3.16
CA ASN A 269 -15.13 13.65 3.11
C ASN A 269 -14.34 13.94 4.39
N TYR A 270 -13.87 12.91 5.10
CA TYR A 270 -12.93 13.12 6.21
C TYR A 270 -11.76 14.02 5.77
N PRO A 271 -11.38 15.05 6.56
CA PRO A 271 -10.37 16.05 6.18
C PRO A 271 -8.96 15.47 6.20
N MET A 272 -8.65 14.63 5.23
CA MET A 272 -7.36 13.97 5.05
C MET A 272 -6.42 14.89 4.25
N ASN A 273 -5.36 15.41 4.90
CA ASN A 273 -4.41 16.34 4.29
C ASN A 273 -2.98 15.80 4.38
N ASP A 274 -2.11 16.18 3.43
CA ASP A 274 -0.72 15.71 3.36
C ASP A 274 -0.58 14.17 3.41
N ALA A 275 -1.57 13.44 2.89
CA ALA A 275 -1.62 11.98 2.93
C ALA A 275 -0.54 11.36 2.04
N ALA A 276 0.62 11.08 2.63
CA ALA A 276 1.74 10.40 2.01
C ALA A 276 1.56 8.88 2.04
N LEU A 277 0.97 8.36 3.13
CA LEU A 277 0.66 6.95 3.29
C LEU A 277 -0.81 6.78 3.69
N TYR A 278 -1.48 5.82 3.07
CA TYR A 278 -2.82 5.40 3.47
C TYR A 278 -2.93 3.88 3.48
N PHE A 279 -3.44 3.31 4.56
CA PHE A 279 -3.75 1.89 4.67
C PHE A 279 -5.12 1.71 5.31
N GLY A 280 -6.10 1.19 4.56
CA GLY A 280 -7.46 1.00 5.07
C GLY A 280 -8.02 -0.42 4.95
N TRP A 281 -9.06 -0.69 5.74
CA TRP A 281 -9.70 -1.99 5.94
C TRP A 281 -11.10 -1.76 6.53
N TYR A 282 -12.24 -2.26 6.08
CA TYR A 282 -12.60 -3.05 4.89
C TYR A 282 -13.97 -2.56 4.39
N SER A 283 -14.02 -1.98 3.18
CA SER A 283 -15.26 -1.57 2.51
C SER A 283 -15.24 -1.94 1.02
N HIS A 284 -16.43 -2.15 0.44
CA HIS A 284 -16.55 -2.69 -0.93
C HIS A 284 -16.25 -1.69 -2.05
N HIS A 285 -16.54 -0.42 -1.78
CA HIS A 285 -16.36 0.70 -2.68
C HIS A 285 -15.62 1.81 -1.96
N ARG A 286 -14.90 2.64 -2.72
CA ARG A 286 -14.29 3.87 -2.21
C ARG A 286 -15.28 4.62 -1.33
N ASN A 287 -14.79 5.15 -0.23
CA ASN A 287 -15.56 5.98 0.67
C ASN A 287 -14.62 7.02 1.31
N GLY A 288 -15.07 7.65 2.38
CA GLY A 288 -14.24 8.56 3.15
C GLY A 288 -13.75 9.76 2.34
N PRO A 289 -12.45 10.09 2.40
CA PRO A 289 -11.89 11.25 1.70
C PRO A 289 -11.99 11.14 0.17
N LEU A 290 -12.07 9.92 -0.39
CA LEU A 290 -12.19 9.70 -1.84
C LEU A 290 -13.57 10.09 -2.41
N LEU A 291 -14.51 10.51 -1.57
CA LEU A 291 -15.79 11.09 -2.00
C LEU A 291 -15.73 12.62 -2.08
N ASN A 292 -14.62 13.23 -1.67
CA ASN A 292 -14.35 14.64 -1.87
C ASN A 292 -13.61 14.81 -3.20
N GLU A 293 -14.23 15.49 -4.18
CA GLU A 293 -13.63 15.71 -5.51
C GLU A 293 -12.34 16.53 -5.44
N ASP A 294 -12.21 17.40 -4.43
CA ASP A 294 -11.03 18.25 -4.21
C ASP A 294 -9.89 17.52 -3.50
N PHE A 295 -10.13 16.34 -2.93
CA PHE A 295 -9.10 15.58 -2.21
C PHE A 295 -8.05 15.06 -3.18
N GLN A 296 -6.77 15.24 -2.82
CA GLN A 296 -5.64 14.62 -3.48
C GLN A 296 -4.69 14.05 -2.43
N PHE A 297 -4.21 12.84 -2.67
CA PHE A 297 -3.04 12.31 -1.98
C PHE A 297 -1.83 13.18 -2.26
N LYS A 298 -0.87 13.15 -1.33
CA LYS A 298 0.39 13.84 -1.53
C LYS A 298 1.14 13.25 -2.73
N ARG A 299 1.85 14.10 -3.48
CA ARG A 299 2.72 13.65 -4.57
C ARG A 299 3.69 12.56 -4.05
N GLY A 300 3.77 11.43 -4.75
CA GLY A 300 4.57 10.28 -4.33
C GLY A 300 3.85 9.30 -3.40
N ALA A 301 2.59 9.55 -3.03
CA ALA A 301 1.93 8.76 -2.00
C ALA A 301 1.79 7.28 -2.37
N VAL A 302 1.87 6.44 -1.34
CA VAL A 302 1.53 5.02 -1.41
C VAL A 302 0.25 4.81 -0.61
N ALA A 303 -0.82 4.43 -1.30
CA ALA A 303 -2.15 4.33 -0.71
C ALA A 303 -2.78 2.97 -1.04
N ILE A 304 -3.26 2.26 -0.03
CA ILE A 304 -3.74 0.88 -0.15
C ILE A 304 -5.02 0.74 0.67
N HIS A 305 -6.07 0.16 0.07
CA HIS A 305 -7.22 -0.31 0.83
C HIS A 305 -7.34 -1.81 0.64
N LEU A 306 -7.25 -2.53 1.74
CA LEU A 306 -7.34 -3.97 1.76
C LEU A 306 -8.80 -4.35 1.49
N HIS A 307 -9.07 -4.85 0.29
CA HIS A 307 -10.36 -5.36 -0.12
C HIS A 307 -10.17 -6.40 -1.23
N SER A 308 -11.00 -7.44 -1.24
CA SER A 308 -10.85 -8.59 -2.14
C SER A 308 -10.90 -8.25 -3.62
N TYR A 309 -11.62 -7.20 -4.01
CA TYR A 309 -11.77 -6.79 -5.41
C TYR A 309 -11.26 -5.37 -5.66
N SER A 310 -10.25 -4.94 -4.90
CA SER A 310 -9.74 -3.56 -4.95
C SER A 310 -9.27 -3.12 -6.35
N ALA A 311 -8.78 -4.05 -7.19
CA ALA A 311 -8.31 -3.81 -8.55
C ALA A 311 -9.19 -4.45 -9.65
N PHE A 312 -10.38 -4.97 -9.32
CA PHE A 312 -11.26 -5.67 -10.27
C PHE A 312 -11.73 -4.76 -11.43
N GLU A 313 -12.02 -3.48 -11.15
CA GLU A 313 -12.51 -2.48 -12.11
C GLU A 313 -11.53 -1.30 -12.23
N LEU A 314 -10.26 -1.58 -12.57
CA LEU A 314 -9.18 -0.59 -12.57
C LEU A 314 -9.46 0.65 -13.45
N ARG A 315 -10.21 0.49 -14.54
CA ARG A 315 -10.57 1.60 -15.45
C ARG A 315 -11.62 2.56 -14.89
N ASN A 316 -12.34 2.15 -13.85
CA ASN A 316 -13.38 2.97 -13.26
C ASN A 316 -12.80 3.84 -12.14
N PRO A 317 -12.75 5.17 -12.28
CA PRO A 317 -12.20 6.05 -11.25
C PRO A 317 -13.11 6.14 -10.01
N ASP A 318 -14.34 5.61 -10.08
CA ASP A 318 -15.38 5.77 -9.06
C ASP A 318 -15.79 4.49 -8.33
N ARG A 319 -15.30 3.34 -8.78
CA ARG A 319 -15.65 2.03 -8.21
C ARG A 319 -14.41 1.32 -7.71
N ARG A 320 -14.60 0.51 -6.66
CA ARG A 320 -13.53 -0.24 -5.98
C ARG A 320 -12.55 0.71 -5.30
N TRP A 321 -11.25 0.44 -5.35
CA TRP A 321 -10.25 1.16 -4.58
C TRP A 321 -9.03 1.58 -5.39
N CYS A 322 -8.39 0.69 -6.14
CA CYS A 322 -7.14 1.02 -6.83
C CYS A 322 -7.33 2.11 -7.90
N GLY A 323 -8.38 2.01 -8.73
CA GLY A 323 -8.71 3.04 -9.72
C GLY A 323 -8.93 4.42 -9.09
N PRO A 324 -9.85 4.55 -8.11
CA PRO A 324 -10.05 5.79 -7.36
C PRO A 324 -8.81 6.32 -6.64
N ILE A 325 -8.04 5.47 -5.97
CA ILE A 325 -6.81 5.86 -5.27
C ILE A 325 -5.83 6.52 -6.25
N LEU A 326 -5.63 5.93 -7.43
CA LEU A 326 -4.76 6.48 -8.46
C LEU A 326 -5.35 7.74 -9.10
N ALA A 327 -6.67 7.82 -9.27
CA ALA A 327 -7.33 9.04 -9.77
C ALA A 327 -7.11 10.23 -8.83
N HIS A 328 -7.13 10.01 -7.51
CA HIS A 328 -6.90 11.02 -6.48
C HIS A 328 -5.42 11.25 -6.13
N GLY A 329 -4.49 11.01 -7.06
CA GLY A 329 -3.11 11.50 -6.90
C GLY A 329 -2.09 10.50 -6.36
N ALA A 330 -2.50 9.32 -5.88
CA ALA A 330 -1.53 8.34 -5.39
C ALA A 330 -0.59 7.89 -6.52
N THR A 331 0.68 7.71 -6.18
CA THR A 331 1.73 7.28 -7.11
C THR A 331 1.79 5.77 -7.22
N ALA A 332 1.45 5.06 -6.14
CA ALA A 332 1.36 3.61 -6.18
C ALA A 332 0.34 3.01 -5.20
N THR A 333 -0.14 1.83 -5.55
CA THR A 333 -1.06 1.02 -4.75
C THR A 333 -0.87 -0.47 -5.05
N VAL A 334 -1.38 -1.34 -4.18
CA VAL A 334 -1.51 -2.77 -4.46
C VAL A 334 -2.97 -3.18 -4.32
N GLY A 335 -3.38 -4.20 -5.07
CA GLY A 335 -4.75 -4.68 -5.01
C GLY A 335 -4.92 -6.08 -5.57
N ASN A 336 -6.18 -6.48 -5.70
CA ASN A 336 -6.54 -7.82 -6.15
C ASN A 336 -7.57 -7.74 -7.28
N VAL A 337 -7.32 -8.49 -8.35
CA VAL A 337 -8.19 -8.53 -9.52
C VAL A 337 -9.35 -9.49 -9.39
N TYR A 338 -9.30 -10.45 -8.46
CA TYR A 338 -10.38 -11.35 -8.05
C TYR A 338 -10.24 -11.64 -6.55
N GLU A 339 -11.13 -12.45 -5.98
CA GLU A 339 -11.10 -12.84 -4.57
C GLU A 339 -9.78 -13.52 -4.18
N PRO A 340 -8.96 -12.93 -3.28
CA PRO A 340 -7.67 -13.49 -2.92
C PRO A 340 -7.72 -14.41 -1.70
N PHE A 341 -8.75 -14.31 -0.85
CA PHE A 341 -8.65 -14.63 0.59
C PHE A 341 -7.63 -13.77 1.34
N LEU A 342 -7.98 -13.30 2.53
CA LEU A 342 -7.13 -12.40 3.33
C LEU A 342 -5.70 -12.91 3.48
N ALA A 343 -5.50 -14.20 3.78
CA ALA A 343 -4.18 -14.79 4.01
C ALA A 343 -3.27 -14.86 2.77
N LEU A 344 -3.80 -14.64 1.56
CA LEU A 344 -3.01 -14.63 0.32
C LEU A 344 -2.92 -13.23 -0.30
N THR A 345 -3.36 -12.19 0.42
CA THR A 345 -3.16 -10.79 0.03
C THR A 345 -1.76 -10.30 0.41
N HIS A 346 -1.41 -9.09 -0.03
CA HIS A 346 -0.24 -8.39 0.47
C HIS A 346 -0.34 -8.16 1.98
N HIS A 347 0.61 -8.69 2.74
CA HIS A 347 0.78 -8.39 4.15
C HIS A 347 1.27 -6.94 4.31
N LEU A 348 0.35 -6.04 4.69
CA LEU A 348 0.61 -4.60 4.66
C LEU A 348 1.73 -4.17 5.62
N ASP A 349 1.87 -4.87 6.76
CA ASP A 349 2.97 -4.67 7.70
C ASP A 349 4.33 -5.01 7.08
N VAL A 350 4.43 -6.12 6.33
CA VAL A 350 5.66 -6.50 5.63
C VAL A 350 5.97 -5.51 4.52
N LEU A 351 4.96 -5.12 3.71
CA LEU A 351 5.14 -4.15 2.63
C LEU A 351 5.70 -2.83 3.18
N HIS A 352 5.04 -2.28 4.20
CA HIS A 352 5.47 -1.02 4.82
C HIS A 352 6.87 -1.11 5.44
N HIS A 353 7.16 -2.22 6.13
CA HIS A 353 8.48 -2.46 6.70
C HIS A 353 9.58 -2.43 5.63
N ARG A 354 9.36 -3.08 4.47
CA ARG A 354 10.32 -3.08 3.36
C ARG A 354 10.47 -1.69 2.72
N LEU A 355 9.38 -0.94 2.61
CA LEU A 355 9.46 0.45 2.15
C LEU A 355 10.31 1.30 3.10
N LEU A 356 10.12 1.21 4.42
CA LEU A 356 10.93 1.91 5.41
C LEU A 356 12.42 1.51 5.38
N GLN A 357 12.72 0.30 4.93
CA GLN A 357 14.09 -0.19 4.73
C GLN A 357 14.74 0.32 3.43
N GLY A 358 13.98 0.98 2.54
CA GLY A 358 14.47 1.57 1.29
C GLY A 358 14.46 0.64 0.08
N TYR A 359 13.79 -0.51 0.17
CA TYR A 359 13.52 -1.36 -1.00
C TYR A 359 12.61 -0.65 -2.00
N THR A 360 12.62 -1.09 -3.26
CA THR A 360 11.58 -0.62 -4.19
C THR A 360 10.22 -1.10 -3.77
N ILE A 361 9.17 -0.42 -4.24
CA ILE A 361 7.82 -0.93 -4.09
C ILE A 361 7.61 -2.27 -4.81
N GLY A 362 8.34 -2.56 -5.91
CA GLY A 362 8.34 -3.87 -6.56
C GLY A 362 8.88 -4.98 -5.65
N GLU A 363 10.03 -4.76 -5.02
CA GLU A 363 10.61 -5.70 -4.07
C GLU A 363 9.73 -5.82 -2.82
N ALA A 364 9.28 -4.71 -2.24
CA ALA A 364 8.45 -4.67 -1.05
C ALA A 364 7.10 -5.37 -1.26
N SER A 365 6.44 -5.13 -2.40
CA SER A 365 5.19 -5.80 -2.78
C SER A 365 5.37 -7.30 -2.86
N LEU A 366 6.39 -7.78 -3.58
CA LEU A 366 6.58 -9.21 -3.76
C LEU A 366 7.11 -9.89 -2.47
N MET A 367 7.90 -9.23 -1.64
CA MET A 367 8.27 -9.74 -0.31
C MET A 367 7.08 -9.82 0.65
N ALA A 368 6.04 -9.01 0.44
CA ALA A 368 4.83 -8.98 1.23
C ALA A 368 3.73 -9.92 0.73
N LEU A 369 3.91 -10.56 -0.44
CA LEU A 369 2.88 -11.35 -1.09
C LEU A 369 3.13 -12.86 -0.91
N PRO A 370 2.27 -13.63 -0.23
CA PRO A 370 2.48 -15.07 0.00
C PRO A 370 2.35 -15.95 -1.26
N ALA A 371 1.60 -15.49 -2.27
CA ALA A 371 1.12 -16.30 -3.38
C ALA A 371 1.35 -15.67 -4.76
N LEU A 372 1.83 -16.49 -5.70
CA LEU A 372 1.88 -16.24 -7.15
C LEU A 372 0.83 -17.09 -7.87
N SER A 373 0.67 -16.90 -9.19
CA SER A 373 -0.43 -17.50 -9.95
C SER A 373 -1.79 -17.22 -9.31
N TRP A 374 -1.96 -16.01 -8.75
CA TRP A 374 -3.11 -15.64 -7.94
C TRP A 374 -3.54 -14.20 -8.26
N GLN A 375 -4.24 -13.54 -7.33
CA GLN A 375 -5.05 -12.36 -7.68
C GLN A 375 -4.34 -11.02 -7.54
N ALA A 376 -3.17 -10.99 -6.92
CA ALA A 376 -2.55 -9.75 -6.50
C ALA A 376 -1.88 -9.00 -7.66
N VAL A 377 -1.90 -7.66 -7.60
CA VAL A 377 -1.22 -6.75 -8.54
C VAL A 377 -0.55 -5.61 -7.78
N LEU A 378 0.58 -5.14 -8.31
CA LEU A 378 1.22 -3.88 -7.96
C LEU A 378 0.95 -2.86 -9.06
N LEU A 379 0.35 -1.72 -8.71
CA LEU A 379 0.06 -0.61 -9.61
C LEU A 379 0.95 0.58 -9.23
N GLY A 380 1.89 0.91 -10.10
CA GLY A 380 2.96 1.88 -9.83
C GLY A 380 4.23 1.53 -10.59
N ASP A 381 5.20 2.44 -10.55
CA ASP A 381 6.55 2.16 -11.00
C ASP A 381 7.23 1.17 -10.03
N PRO A 382 7.55 -0.08 -10.43
CA PRO A 382 8.15 -1.06 -9.51
C PRO A 382 9.57 -0.71 -9.06
N LEU A 383 10.19 0.31 -9.64
CA LEU A 383 11.50 0.83 -9.22
C LEU A 383 11.39 1.93 -8.16
N TYR A 384 10.18 2.44 -7.90
CA TYR A 384 9.93 3.55 -6.99
C TYR A 384 10.42 3.26 -5.57
N ARG A 385 11.25 4.17 -5.03
CA ARG A 385 11.72 4.17 -3.63
C ARG A 385 11.22 5.41 -2.87
N PRO A 386 10.10 5.31 -2.13
CA PRO A 386 9.58 6.46 -1.36
C PRO A 386 10.47 6.88 -0.19
N PHE A 387 11.24 5.95 0.41
CA PHE A 387 12.10 6.20 1.57
C PHE A 387 13.54 5.75 1.30
N GLN A 388 14.32 6.55 0.57
CA GLN A 388 15.74 6.23 0.35
C GLN A 388 16.54 6.32 1.66
N THR A 389 17.46 5.39 1.85
CA THR A 389 18.25 5.27 3.10
C THR A 389 19.30 6.35 3.28
N ASP A 390 19.68 7.03 2.20
CA ASP A 390 20.73 8.05 2.12
C ASP A 390 20.18 9.48 2.02
N LEU A 391 18.85 9.66 2.05
CA LEU A 391 18.22 10.97 2.08
C LEU A 391 18.62 11.73 3.36
N ARG A 392 19.41 12.79 3.18
CA ARG A 392 19.81 13.67 4.26
C ARG A 392 18.61 14.50 4.72
N VAL A 393 18.32 14.45 6.02
CA VAL A 393 17.36 15.37 6.64
C VAL A 393 18.02 16.74 6.78
N ASP A 394 17.63 17.69 5.93
CA ASP A 394 18.00 19.11 6.07
C ASP A 394 16.82 19.91 6.65
N LEU A 395 17.02 20.42 7.87
CA LEU A 395 16.01 21.22 8.57
C LEU A 395 15.96 22.69 8.11
N ASN A 396 16.91 23.13 7.28
CA ASN A 396 16.89 24.47 6.69
C ASN A 396 15.97 24.54 5.46
N GLU A 397 15.65 23.39 4.86
CA GLU A 397 14.70 23.33 3.75
C GLU A 397 13.28 23.58 4.26
N ARG A 398 12.57 24.52 3.61
CA ARG A 398 11.20 24.86 4.00
C ARG A 398 10.20 23.77 3.63
N ALA A 399 10.43 23.07 2.52
CA ALA A 399 9.57 21.99 2.06
C ALA A 399 9.63 20.81 3.04
N ASP A 400 8.46 20.40 3.52
CA ASP A 400 8.28 19.28 4.45
C ASP A 400 9.08 19.39 5.76
N ARG A 401 9.51 20.60 6.13
CA ARG A 401 10.34 20.91 7.30
C ARG A 401 9.80 20.25 8.58
N ASP A 402 8.50 20.32 8.77
CA ASP A 402 7.85 19.84 10.00
C ASP A 402 7.91 18.31 10.09
N TYR A 403 7.70 17.59 8.99
CA TYR A 403 7.86 16.12 8.93
C TYR A 403 9.32 15.70 9.09
N LYS A 404 10.25 16.43 8.47
CA LYS A 404 11.69 16.26 8.64
C LYS A 404 12.11 16.46 10.10
N ALA A 405 11.56 17.46 10.78
CA ALA A 405 11.82 17.73 12.19
C ALA A 405 11.30 16.61 13.10
N LEU A 406 10.10 16.07 12.82
CA LEU A 406 9.55 14.91 13.56
C LEU A 406 10.47 13.68 13.44
N ARG A 407 10.86 13.33 12.21
CA ARG A 407 11.80 12.24 11.93
C ARG A 407 13.14 12.45 12.65
N HIS A 408 13.70 13.65 12.55
CA HIS A 408 14.97 13.99 13.20
C HIS A 408 14.88 13.86 14.73
N ALA A 409 13.83 14.42 15.34
CA ALA A 409 13.62 14.35 16.78
C ALA A 409 13.43 12.91 17.26
N GLN A 410 12.68 12.09 16.53
CA GLN A 410 12.52 10.67 16.86
C GLN A 410 13.85 9.92 16.81
N ASN A 411 14.69 10.16 15.79
CA ASN A 411 16.00 9.53 15.70
C ASN A 411 16.96 9.94 16.82
N GLN A 412 16.81 11.15 17.38
CA GLN A 412 17.69 11.68 18.43
C GLN A 412 17.20 11.34 19.85
N TRP A 413 15.89 11.34 20.07
CA TRP A 413 15.27 11.30 21.40
C TRP A 413 14.09 10.34 21.51
N GLY A 414 13.88 9.47 20.52
CA GLY A 414 12.72 8.57 20.46
C GLY A 414 12.55 7.64 21.66
N ASP A 415 13.66 7.27 22.30
CA ASP A 415 13.70 6.42 23.50
C ASP A 415 13.58 7.22 24.82
N ASP A 416 13.52 8.55 24.77
CA ASP A 416 13.41 9.44 25.92
C ASP A 416 12.25 10.44 25.72
N PRO A 417 11.01 10.04 26.07
CA PRO A 417 9.83 10.92 25.96
C PRO A 417 9.99 12.24 26.71
N GLY A 418 10.72 12.23 27.83
CA GLY A 418 11.04 13.40 28.64
C GLY A 418 11.90 14.44 27.92
N LYS A 419 12.64 14.04 26.87
CA LYS A 419 13.33 14.96 25.96
C LYS A 419 12.58 15.20 24.67
N LEU A 420 12.01 14.16 24.06
CA LEU A 420 11.34 14.24 22.76
C LEU A 420 10.22 15.27 22.76
N VAL A 421 9.28 15.16 23.71
CA VAL A 421 8.08 16.00 23.76
C VAL A 421 8.44 17.47 24.00
N PRO A 422 9.28 17.84 25.00
CA PRO A 422 9.68 19.23 25.19
C PRO A 422 10.42 19.82 23.99
N LYS A 423 11.31 19.06 23.33
CA LYS A 423 12.06 19.54 22.16
C LYS A 423 11.15 19.81 20.97
N LEU A 424 10.23 18.90 20.65
CA LEU A 424 9.24 19.07 19.60
C LEU A 424 8.30 20.24 19.91
N ARG A 425 7.85 20.38 21.15
CA ARG A 425 7.01 21.52 21.57
C ARG A 425 7.74 22.86 21.42
N THR A 426 9.01 22.94 21.81
CA THR A 426 9.83 24.14 21.60
C THR A 426 9.98 24.47 20.12
N PHE A 427 10.24 23.46 19.27
CA PHE A 427 10.28 23.65 17.82
C PHE A 427 8.94 24.15 17.28
N ALA A 428 7.83 23.49 17.62
CA ALA A 428 6.50 23.81 17.12
C ALA A 428 6.07 25.24 17.47
N ASN A 429 6.42 25.72 18.67
CA ASN A 429 6.19 27.10 19.05
C ASN A 429 7.02 28.10 18.24
N LYS A 430 8.34 27.87 18.12
CA LYS A 430 9.22 28.75 17.33
C LYS A 430 8.86 28.77 15.85
N ALA A 431 8.44 27.63 15.32
CA ALA A 431 8.12 27.43 13.92
C ALA A 431 6.66 27.74 13.57
N ASN A 432 5.83 28.07 14.57
CA ASN A 432 4.38 28.18 14.50
C ASN A 432 3.70 26.99 13.76
N SER A 433 4.14 25.77 14.08
CA SER A 433 3.76 24.56 13.34
C SER A 433 2.53 23.88 13.95
N GLY A 434 1.39 23.93 13.24
CA GLY A 434 0.22 23.10 13.56
C GLY A 434 0.51 21.61 13.41
N THR A 435 1.26 21.23 12.37
CA THR A 435 1.62 19.84 12.04
C THR A 435 2.39 19.14 13.16
N VAL A 436 3.36 19.82 13.79
CA VAL A 436 4.11 19.22 14.92
C VAL A 436 3.27 19.15 16.18
N PHE A 437 2.39 20.12 16.44
CA PHE A 437 1.46 20.02 17.57
C PHE A 437 0.44 18.90 17.38
N GLU A 438 -0.07 18.71 16.16
CA GLU A 438 -0.93 17.58 15.86
C GLU A 438 -0.19 16.24 16.08
N ALA A 439 1.04 16.11 15.60
CA ALA A 439 1.85 14.91 15.81
C ALA A 439 2.08 14.63 17.30
N LEU A 440 2.27 15.67 18.13
CA LEU A 440 2.34 15.53 19.59
C LEU A 440 1.00 15.06 20.19
N GLY A 441 -0.14 15.56 19.69
CA GLY A 441 -1.46 15.10 20.11
C GLY A 441 -1.71 13.63 19.75
N LEU A 442 -1.30 13.21 18.56
CA LEU A 442 -1.38 11.81 18.11
C LEU A 442 -0.47 10.89 18.95
N LEU A 443 0.74 11.34 19.28
CA LEU A 443 1.64 10.61 20.17
C LEU A 443 1.06 10.47 21.59
N ALA A 444 0.46 11.53 22.12
CA ALA A 444 -0.22 11.50 23.42
C ALA A 444 -1.41 10.52 23.41
N ARG A 445 -2.21 10.49 22.33
CA ARG A 445 -3.28 9.47 22.15
C ARG A 445 -2.72 8.06 22.20
N GLU A 446 -1.62 7.79 21.50
CA GLU A 446 -0.98 6.47 21.54
C GLU A 446 -0.44 6.09 22.92
N ASN A 447 -0.09 7.07 23.76
CA ASN A 447 0.31 6.87 25.15
C ASN A 447 -0.88 6.83 26.14
N GLN A 448 -2.13 6.95 25.66
CA GLN A 448 -3.34 7.04 26.48
C GLN A 448 -3.41 8.31 27.35
N GLU A 449 -2.73 9.38 26.94
CA GLU A 449 -2.66 10.68 27.62
C GLU A 449 -3.71 11.64 27.04
N GLU A 450 -4.99 11.30 27.21
CA GLU A 450 -6.11 11.92 26.48
C GLU A 450 -6.27 13.43 26.70
N GLU A 451 -6.11 13.91 27.94
CA GLU A 451 -6.20 15.35 28.26
C GLU A 451 -5.06 16.13 27.59
N GLN A 452 -3.85 15.58 27.62
CA GLN A 452 -2.69 16.18 26.97
C GLN A 452 -2.86 16.17 25.45
N ALA A 453 -3.42 15.10 24.88
CA ALA A 453 -3.73 15.03 23.47
C ALA A 453 -4.70 16.13 23.04
N ALA A 454 -5.82 16.30 23.76
CA ALA A 454 -6.79 17.35 23.48
C ALA A 454 -6.15 18.76 23.54
N ALA A 455 -5.29 19.01 24.53
CA ALA A 455 -4.57 20.28 24.64
C ALA A 455 -3.62 20.53 23.43
N PHE A 456 -2.94 19.50 22.94
CA PHE A 456 -2.10 19.61 21.75
C PHE A 456 -2.92 19.80 20.47
N PHE A 457 -4.08 19.17 20.32
CA PHE A 457 -4.96 19.39 19.18
C PHE A 457 -5.54 20.83 19.17
N VAL A 458 -5.87 21.39 20.34
CA VAL A 458 -6.24 22.82 20.45
C VAL A 458 -5.08 23.70 19.98
N ALA A 459 -3.86 23.46 20.46
CA ALA A 459 -2.68 24.22 20.03
C ALA A 459 -2.40 24.07 18.53
N ALA A 460 -2.64 22.89 17.95
CA ALA A 460 -2.51 22.64 16.52
C ALA A 460 -3.53 23.44 15.72
N ARG A 461 -4.81 23.38 16.12
CA ARG A 461 -5.93 24.10 15.49
C ARG A 461 -5.66 25.59 15.41
N ASP A 462 -5.20 26.18 16.51
CA ASP A 462 -4.96 27.62 16.60
C ASP A 462 -3.78 28.08 15.71
N LYS A 463 -2.93 27.13 15.26
CA LYS A 463 -1.77 27.39 14.39
C LYS A 463 -2.05 27.12 12.91
N PHE A 464 -2.96 26.20 12.59
CA PHE A 464 -3.35 25.95 11.22
C PHE A 464 -4.06 27.16 10.62
N GLN A 465 -3.75 27.49 9.36
CA GLN A 465 -4.48 28.52 8.61
C GLN A 465 -5.60 27.91 7.76
N ASN A 466 -5.38 26.69 7.25
CA ASN A 466 -6.38 25.96 6.48
C ASN A 466 -7.53 25.50 7.39
N ARG A 467 -8.78 25.83 7.01
CA ARG A 467 -9.97 25.46 7.79
C ARG A 467 -10.24 23.95 7.83
N SER A 468 -9.87 23.20 6.79
CA SER A 468 -9.97 21.73 6.75
C SER A 468 -9.03 21.10 7.80
N ASP A 469 -7.80 21.62 7.96
CA ASP A 469 -6.89 21.17 9.02
C ASP A 469 -7.41 21.49 10.42
N ARG A 470 -7.99 22.69 10.61
CA ARG A 470 -8.64 23.07 11.88
C ARG A 470 -9.80 22.14 12.21
N LEU A 471 -10.66 21.85 11.23
CA LEU A 471 -11.76 20.89 11.38
C LEU A 471 -11.23 19.52 11.79
N ARG A 472 -10.14 19.03 11.17
CA ARG A 472 -9.51 17.76 11.57
C ARG A 472 -9.06 17.77 13.03
N GLN A 473 -8.51 18.88 13.52
CA GLN A 473 -8.12 18.98 14.94
C GLN A 473 -9.33 18.93 15.87
N ASP A 474 -10.41 19.63 15.53
CA ASP A 474 -11.66 19.56 16.31
C ASP A 474 -12.28 18.16 16.26
N LEU A 475 -12.18 17.44 15.13
CA LEU A 475 -12.58 16.04 15.03
C LEU A 475 -11.74 15.12 15.92
N HIS A 476 -10.42 15.33 16.04
CA HIS A 476 -9.60 14.58 17.01
C HIS A 476 -10.04 14.82 18.44
N ILE A 477 -10.34 16.08 18.81
CA ILE A 477 -10.85 16.42 20.15
C ILE A 477 -12.19 15.74 20.42
N MET A 478 -13.11 15.77 19.45
CA MET A 478 -14.38 15.04 19.56
C MET A 478 -14.17 13.54 19.72
N ASP A 479 -13.19 12.98 19.00
CA ASP A 479 -12.87 11.56 19.07
C ASP A 479 -12.35 11.11 20.45
N VAL A 480 -11.65 11.99 21.18
CA VAL A 480 -11.28 11.76 22.59
C VAL A 480 -12.52 11.49 23.44
N TYR A 481 -13.55 12.34 23.33
CA TYR A 481 -14.80 12.17 24.08
C TYR A 481 -15.61 10.95 23.61
N ARG A 482 -15.66 10.71 22.28
CA ARG A 482 -16.31 9.52 21.71
C ARG A 482 -15.68 8.24 22.26
N THR A 483 -14.35 8.16 22.29
CA THR A 483 -13.58 7.00 22.79
C THR A 483 -13.80 6.78 24.29
N ALA A 484 -13.92 7.87 25.07
CA ALA A 484 -14.22 7.82 26.50
C ALA A 484 -15.70 7.46 26.83
N GLY A 485 -16.56 7.26 25.83
CA GLY A 485 -17.99 7.00 26.02
C GLY A 485 -18.81 8.24 26.37
N ASN A 486 -18.21 9.44 26.38
CA ASN A 486 -18.91 10.71 26.61
C ASN A 486 -19.58 11.19 25.32
N LYS A 487 -20.64 10.48 24.96
CA LYS A 487 -21.40 10.67 23.72
C LYS A 487 -22.07 12.05 23.63
N GLU A 488 -22.57 12.58 24.75
CA GLU A 488 -23.25 13.88 24.79
C GLU A 488 -22.30 15.02 24.41
N THR A 489 -21.09 15.03 24.97
CA THR A 489 -20.08 16.05 24.65
C THR A 489 -19.62 15.92 23.21
N ALA A 490 -19.42 14.69 22.72
CA ALA A 490 -19.07 14.47 21.32
C ALA A 490 -20.13 15.03 20.35
N ILE A 491 -21.43 14.81 20.63
CA ILE A 491 -22.53 15.37 19.83
C ILE A 491 -22.56 16.90 19.88
N LEU A 492 -22.37 17.50 21.06
CA LEU A 492 -22.32 18.97 21.20
C LEU A 492 -21.18 19.58 20.37
N LEU A 493 -20.00 18.97 20.41
CA LEU A 493 -18.86 19.41 19.60
C LEU A 493 -19.16 19.29 18.10
N LEU A 494 -19.75 18.19 17.64
CA LEU A 494 -20.12 18.03 16.22
C LEU A 494 -21.15 19.06 15.77
N ARG A 495 -22.15 19.38 16.59
CA ARG A 495 -23.15 20.42 16.26
C ARG A 495 -22.48 21.79 16.11
N LYS A 496 -21.56 22.13 17.00
CA LYS A 496 -20.74 23.35 16.89
C LYS A 496 -19.88 23.37 15.62
N MET A 497 -19.19 22.27 15.32
CA MET A 497 -18.36 22.17 14.11
C MET A 497 -19.18 22.34 12.83
N LYS A 498 -20.41 21.81 12.79
CA LYS A 498 -21.29 21.94 11.63
C LYS A 498 -21.59 23.42 11.30
N GLU A 499 -21.68 24.26 12.32
CA GLU A 499 -21.87 25.71 12.18
C GLU A 499 -20.54 26.40 11.81
N ASP A 500 -19.49 26.19 12.62
CA ASP A 500 -18.17 26.84 12.50
C ASP A 500 -17.47 26.54 11.17
N TYR A 501 -17.71 25.36 10.60
CA TYR A 501 -17.12 24.89 9.34
C TYR A 501 -18.11 24.85 8.18
N SER A 502 -19.26 25.51 8.30
CA SER A 502 -20.21 25.63 7.19
C SER A 502 -19.53 26.10 5.89
N GLY A 503 -19.94 25.49 4.78
CA GLY A 503 -19.40 25.74 3.44
C GLY A 503 -18.19 24.89 3.03
N LEU A 504 -17.53 24.17 3.95
CA LEU A 504 -16.49 23.21 3.56
C LEU A 504 -17.08 21.90 3.01
N PRO A 505 -16.52 21.30 1.95
CA PRO A 505 -16.86 19.94 1.53
C PRO A 505 -16.75 18.91 2.66
N GLU A 506 -15.78 19.07 3.56
CA GLU A 506 -15.48 18.18 4.68
C GLU A 506 -16.48 18.28 5.83
N THR A 507 -17.37 19.29 5.84
CA THR A 507 -18.48 19.34 6.81
C THR A 507 -19.45 18.17 6.64
N LYS A 508 -19.41 17.47 5.49
CA LYS A 508 -20.10 16.18 5.32
C LYS A 508 -19.58 15.10 6.28
N ALA A 509 -18.32 15.14 6.70
CA ALA A 509 -17.77 14.23 7.71
C ALA A 509 -18.43 14.45 9.07
N VAL A 510 -18.64 15.72 9.46
CA VAL A 510 -19.33 16.11 10.69
C VAL A 510 -20.77 15.59 10.67
N VAL A 511 -21.48 15.77 9.55
CA VAL A 511 -22.85 15.28 9.37
C VAL A 511 -22.91 13.75 9.45
N ALA A 512 -21.96 13.05 8.82
CA ALA A 512 -21.89 11.59 8.87
C ALA A 512 -21.67 11.08 10.31
N LEU A 513 -20.77 11.71 11.07
CA LEU A 513 -20.53 11.37 12.48
C LEU A 513 -21.74 11.70 13.37
N LEU A 514 -22.45 12.80 13.11
CA LEU A 514 -23.72 13.09 13.77
C LEU A 514 -24.74 12.00 13.50
N ASN A 515 -24.87 11.52 12.28
CA ASN A 515 -25.83 10.44 11.98
C ASN A 515 -25.45 9.10 12.65
N ILE A 516 -24.16 8.86 12.92
CA ILE A 516 -23.69 7.67 13.64
C ILE A 516 -24.00 7.79 15.14
N LEU A 517 -23.72 8.95 15.74
CA LEU A 517 -23.89 9.15 17.18
C LEU A 517 -25.33 9.52 17.54
N ASP A 518 -26.02 10.31 16.74
CA ASP A 518 -27.36 10.85 16.97
C ASP A 518 -28.26 10.55 15.74
N PRO A 519 -28.59 9.26 15.50
CA PRO A 519 -29.32 8.87 14.30
C PRO A 519 -30.70 9.53 14.27
N PRO A 520 -31.15 10.02 13.09
CA PRO A 520 -32.47 10.62 12.96
C PRO A 520 -33.56 9.60 13.28
N SER A 521 -34.70 10.08 13.80
CA SER A 521 -35.87 9.24 14.05
C SER A 521 -36.24 8.42 12.81
N PRO A 522 -36.58 7.13 12.96
CA PRO A 522 -37.00 6.33 11.82
C PRO A 522 -38.22 6.97 11.15
N PRO A 523 -38.35 6.86 9.81
CA PRO A 523 -39.51 7.39 9.12
C PRO A 523 -40.79 6.78 9.72
N PRO A 524 -41.88 7.57 9.88
CA PRO A 524 -43.13 7.07 10.43
C PRO A 524 -43.62 5.87 9.62
N VAL A 525 -44.00 4.80 10.32
CA VAL A 525 -44.57 3.60 9.70
C VAL A 525 -45.80 4.03 8.92
N ARG A 526 -45.77 3.88 7.58
CA ARG A 526 -46.99 3.94 6.79
C ARG A 526 -47.81 2.72 7.17
N LEU A 527 -48.80 2.90 8.04
CA LEU A 527 -49.91 1.96 8.15
C LEU A 527 -50.56 1.95 6.77
N GLU A 528 -50.39 0.86 6.01
CA GLU A 528 -51.25 0.67 4.85
C GLU A 528 -52.69 0.69 5.35
N PRO A 529 -53.59 1.49 4.75
CA PRO A 529 -54.99 1.45 5.12
C PRO A 529 -55.48 0.02 4.93
N GLY A 530 -55.90 -0.60 6.03
CA GLY A 530 -56.38 -1.97 6.05
C GLY A 530 -57.38 -2.18 4.92
N ASN A 531 -57.10 -3.17 4.07
CA ASN A 531 -57.93 -3.55 2.94
C ASN A 531 -59.38 -3.75 3.42
N PRO A 532 -60.35 -2.88 3.07
CA PRO A 532 -61.74 -3.08 3.41
C PRO A 532 -62.32 -4.06 2.39
N GLY A 533 -61.96 -5.34 2.53
CA GLY A 533 -62.20 -6.32 1.47
C GLY A 533 -61.86 -7.76 1.85
N SER A 534 -62.27 -8.20 3.03
CA SER A 534 -62.45 -9.64 3.30
C SER A 534 -63.71 -9.82 4.15
N ARG A 535 -64.86 -9.86 3.46
CA ARG A 535 -66.02 -10.63 3.88
C ARG A 535 -66.08 -11.88 3.03
#